data_AF-A0A7Y6UVW1-F1
#
_entry.id   AF-A0A7Y6UVW1-F1
#
_cell.length_a   1.000
_cell.length_b   1.000
_cell.length_c   1.000
_cell.angle_alpha   90.00
_cell.angle_beta   90.00
_cell.angle_gamma   90.00
#
_symmetry.space_group_name_H-M   'P 1'
#
loop_
_entity.id
_entity.type
_entity.pdbx_description
1 polymer ?
#
loop_
_entity_poly.entity_id
_entity_poly.type
_entity_poly.pdbx_seq_one_letter_code
_entity_poly.pdbx_strand_id
1 'polypeptide(L)'
;MRQAENNRTIDLLGGFKRGKGRPSTGKAKSNAERQRNRRERLAESGFVPLTVEIPKELFDGLTKFVKFKDVTKDQVIERLLRQQLLRQR
;
A
#
# COMPACT_ATOMS: atom_id res chain seq x y z
N MET A 1 9.20 64.47 -8.53
CA MET A 1 8.38 63.35 -9.07
C MET A 1 9.02 62.90 -10.38
N ARG A 2 9.29 61.64 -10.72
CA ARG A 2 8.90 60.31 -10.25
C ARG A 2 10.15 59.42 -10.27
N GLN A 3 10.33 58.56 -9.27
CA GLN A 3 11.20 57.39 -9.36
C GLN A 3 10.46 56.28 -10.11
N ALA A 4 11.10 55.67 -11.12
CA ALA A 4 10.86 54.34 -11.67
C ALA A 4 11.93 54.17 -12.76
N GLU A 5 12.86 53.23 -12.70
CA GLU A 5 12.56 51.81 -12.84
C GLU A 5 13.36 50.96 -11.84
N ASN A 6 12.71 50.63 -10.73
CA ASN A 6 13.11 49.53 -9.85
C ASN A 6 12.70 48.19 -10.50
N ASN A 7 13.37 47.79 -11.57
CA ASN A 7 13.22 46.43 -12.13
C ASN A 7 14.06 45.38 -11.35
N ARG A 8 14.50 45.70 -10.13
CA ARG A 8 15.18 44.77 -9.20
C ARG A 8 14.28 44.32 -8.04
N THR A 9 12.97 44.49 -8.16
CA THR A 9 12.00 44.18 -7.08
C THR A 9 11.30 42.84 -7.30
N ILE A 10 12.02 41.80 -7.75
CA ILE A 10 11.48 40.43 -7.69
C ILE A 10 11.67 39.82 -6.29
N ASP A 11 12.51 40.40 -5.44
CA ASP A 11 12.80 39.90 -4.08
C ASP A 11 11.81 40.35 -2.98
N LEU A 12 10.75 41.11 -3.29
CA LEU A 12 9.82 41.67 -2.30
C LEU A 12 8.42 41.01 -2.26
N LEU A 13 8.20 39.94 -3.03
CA LEU A 13 6.97 39.13 -2.94
C LEU A 13 7.33 37.71 -2.48
N GLY A 14 7.38 37.53 -1.15
CA GLY A 14 7.37 36.27 -0.39
C GLY A 14 7.69 35.00 -1.17
N GLY A 15 8.95 34.55 -1.06
CA GLY A 15 9.50 33.46 -1.85
C GLY A 15 8.63 32.21 -1.99
N PHE A 16 8.38 31.82 -3.23
CA PHE A 16 8.03 30.44 -3.56
C PHE A 16 9.27 29.56 -3.37
N LYS A 17 9.62 29.25 -2.12
CA LYS A 17 10.55 28.17 -1.79
C LYS A 17 9.91 26.86 -2.22
N ARG A 18 10.06 26.51 -3.50
CA ARG A 18 9.86 25.13 -3.95
C ARG A 18 10.90 24.30 -3.19
N GLY A 19 10.44 23.53 -2.20
CA GLY A 19 11.32 22.65 -1.43
C GLY A 19 12.17 21.81 -2.36
N LYS A 20 13.49 21.76 -2.13
CA LYS A 20 14.41 20.96 -2.95
C LYS A 20 13.96 19.49 -2.95
N GLY A 21 13.81 18.91 -4.15
CA GLY A 21 14.06 17.48 -4.39
C GLY A 21 12.90 16.56 -4.79
N ARG A 22 11.63 16.95 -4.70
CA ARG A 22 10.53 16.06 -5.15
C ARG A 22 9.59 16.80 -6.09
N PRO A 23 9.40 16.31 -7.34
CA PRO A 23 8.33 16.84 -8.18
C PRO A 23 6.99 16.68 -7.45
N SER A 24 6.16 17.71 -7.50
CA SER A 24 4.76 17.60 -7.10
C SER A 24 4.16 16.47 -7.93
N THR A 25 3.92 15.31 -7.33
CA THR A 25 3.28 14.18 -8.03
C THR A 25 1.86 14.61 -8.35
N GLY A 26 1.67 15.16 -9.55
CA GLY A 26 0.45 15.83 -10.01
C GLY A 26 -0.77 14.94 -10.23
N LYS A 27 -0.87 13.81 -9.52
CA LYS A 27 -2.02 12.89 -9.34
C LYS A 27 -1.50 11.64 -8.63
N ALA A 28 -1.07 11.77 -7.38
CA ALA A 28 -0.79 10.58 -6.58
C ALA A 28 -2.10 9.80 -6.41
N LYS A 29 -2.15 8.54 -6.88
CA LYS A 29 -3.33 7.69 -6.70
C LYS A 29 -3.76 7.69 -5.24
N SER A 30 -5.05 7.88 -4.99
CA SER A 30 -5.63 7.78 -3.65
C SER A 30 -5.41 6.38 -3.07
N ASN A 31 -5.34 6.25 -1.74
CA ASN A 31 -5.23 4.94 -1.09
C ASN A 31 -6.39 4.01 -1.50
N ALA A 32 -7.59 4.56 -1.66
CA ALA A 32 -8.75 3.82 -2.15
C ALA A 32 -8.55 3.30 -3.58
N GLU A 33 -8.03 4.13 -4.48
CA GLU A 33 -7.73 3.74 -5.87
C GLU A 33 -6.65 2.65 -5.93
N ARG A 34 -5.64 2.72 -5.06
CA ARG A 34 -4.61 1.67 -4.97
C ARG A 34 -5.21 0.34 -4.52
N GLN A 35 -6.08 0.37 -3.51
CA GLN A 35 -6.74 -0.83 -3.02
C GLN A 35 -7.69 -1.43 -4.05
N ARG A 36 -8.44 -0.59 -4.78
CA ARG A 36 -9.29 -1.02 -5.90
C ARG A 36 -8.47 -1.72 -6.99
N ASN A 37 -7.42 -1.07 -7.49
CA ASN A 37 -6.54 -1.65 -8.51
C ASN A 37 -5.90 -2.98 -8.03
N ARG A 38 -5.56 -3.09 -6.74
CA ARG A 38 -5.05 -4.34 -6.16
C ARG A 38 -6.10 -5.45 -6.20
N ARG A 39 -7.35 -5.15 -5.84
CA ARG A 39 -8.46 -6.12 -5.86
C ARG A 39 -8.77 -6.58 -7.29
N GLU A 40 -8.78 -5.65 -8.25
CA GLU A 40 -8.96 -5.95 -9.68
C GLU A 40 -7.86 -6.92 -10.17
N ARG A 41 -6.58 -6.63 -9.88
CA ARG A 41 -5.47 -7.53 -10.23
C ARG A 41 -5.56 -8.91 -9.58
N LEU A 42 -6.03 -8.99 -8.33
CA LEU A 42 -6.22 -10.27 -7.64
C LEU A 42 -7.33 -11.10 -8.31
N ALA A 43 -8.43 -10.46 -8.70
CA ALA A 43 -9.51 -11.12 -9.42
C ALA A 43 -9.04 -11.63 -10.80
N GLU A 44 -8.28 -10.84 -11.55
CA GLU A 44 -7.69 -11.24 -12.84
C GLU A 44 -6.76 -12.45 -12.72
N SER A 45 -6.02 -12.55 -11.61
CA SER A 45 -5.13 -13.68 -11.35
C SER A 45 -5.82 -14.89 -10.70
N GLY A 46 -7.15 -14.85 -10.55
CA GLY A 46 -7.95 -15.96 -10.03
C GLY A 46 -7.93 -16.12 -8.51
N PHE A 47 -7.41 -15.12 -7.77
CA PHE A 47 -7.40 -15.14 -6.31
C PHE A 47 -8.62 -14.41 -5.74
N VAL A 48 -9.24 -15.03 -4.72
CA VAL A 48 -10.37 -14.46 -3.99
C VAL A 48 -9.92 -14.10 -2.57
N PRO A 49 -10.20 -12.89 -2.07
CA PRO A 49 -9.85 -12.53 -0.70
C PRO A 49 -10.73 -13.27 0.31
N LEU A 50 -10.10 -13.98 1.24
CA LEU A 50 -10.75 -14.63 2.37
C LEU A 50 -10.60 -13.76 3.62
N THR A 51 -11.74 -13.40 4.24
CA THR A 51 -11.75 -12.68 5.52
C THR A 51 -12.33 -13.59 6.59
N VAL A 52 -11.58 -13.81 7.67
CA VAL A 52 -11.97 -14.70 8.77
C VAL A 52 -11.60 -14.09 10.10
N GLU A 53 -12.40 -14.39 11.11
CA GLU A 53 -12.12 -14.04 12.51
C GLU A 53 -11.46 -15.23 13.18
N ILE A 54 -10.33 -14.99 13.85
CA ILE A 54 -9.57 -16.02 14.56
C ILE A 54 -9.09 -15.48 15.91
N PRO A 55 -8.91 -16.36 16.92
CA PRO A 55 -8.34 -15.96 18.20
C PRO A 55 -6.97 -15.30 18.04
N LYS A 56 -6.72 -14.25 18.83
CA LYS A 56 -5.47 -13.47 18.76
C LYS A 56 -4.22 -14.35 18.96
N GLU A 57 -4.28 -15.28 19.90
CA GLU A 57 -3.18 -16.20 20.20
C GLU A 57 -2.81 -17.06 18.98
N LEU A 58 -3.81 -17.53 18.24
CA LEU A 58 -3.61 -18.31 17.03
C LEU A 58 -2.99 -17.46 15.91
N PHE A 59 -3.43 -16.21 15.77
CA PHE A 59 -2.85 -15.27 14.79
C PHE A 59 -1.37 -14.96 15.09
N ASP A 60 -1.03 -14.80 16.36
CA ASP A 60 0.36 -14.57 16.80
C ASP A 60 1.23 -15.81 16.54
N GLY A 61 0.71 -17.00 16.83
CA GLY A 61 1.35 -18.27 16.49
C GLY A 61 1.60 -18.43 14.99
N LEU A 62 0.58 -18.17 14.17
CA LEU A 62 0.67 -18.22 12.71
C LEU A 62 1.70 -17.23 12.17
N THR A 63 1.76 -16.02 12.73
CA THR A 63 2.71 -14.99 12.32
C THR A 63 4.15 -15.39 12.66
N LYS A 64 4.39 -15.99 13.83
CA LYS A 64 5.71 -16.54 14.20
C LYS A 64 6.12 -17.69 13.27
N PHE A 65 5.20 -18.61 12.98
CA PHE A 65 5.44 -19.74 12.09
C PHE A 65 5.83 -19.28 10.68
N VAL A 66 5.08 -18.31 10.12
CA VAL A 66 5.34 -17.71 8.80
C VAL A 66 6.74 -17.09 8.74
N LYS A 67 7.13 -16.34 9.79
CA LYS A 67 8.48 -15.76 9.87
C LYS A 67 9.58 -16.81 9.95
N PHE A 68 9.34 -17.89 10.69
CA PHE A 68 10.33 -18.96 10.87
C PHE A 68 10.53 -19.80 9.60
N LYS A 69 9.43 -20.08 8.89
CA LYS A 69 9.42 -20.96 7.70
C LYS A 69 9.64 -20.22 6.38
N ASP A 70 9.65 -18.88 6.41
CA ASP A 70 9.72 -18.00 5.23
C ASP A 70 8.67 -18.34 4.16
N VAL A 71 7.45 -18.59 4.61
CA VAL A 71 6.29 -18.93 3.76
C VAL A 71 5.21 -17.89 3.89
N THR A 72 4.39 -17.69 2.84
CA THR A 72 3.28 -16.74 2.93
C THR A 72 2.12 -17.32 3.75
N LYS A 73 1.32 -16.45 4.37
CA LYS A 73 0.09 -16.85 5.08
C LYS A 73 -0.85 -17.64 4.15
N ASP A 74 -0.93 -17.20 2.90
CA ASP A 74 -1.77 -17.81 1.87
C ASP A 74 -1.37 -19.27 1.60
N GLN A 75 -0.06 -19.55 1.47
CA GLN A 75 0.46 -20.91 1.29
C GLN A 75 0.16 -21.82 2.48
N VAL A 76 0.26 -21.28 3.71
CA VAL A 76 -0.06 -22.03 4.93
C VAL A 76 -1.55 -22.38 4.95
N ILE A 77 -2.42 -21.41 4.68
CA ILE A 77 -3.87 -21.62 4.65
C ILE A 77 -4.26 -22.59 3.53
N GLU A 78 -3.70 -22.44 2.33
CA GLU A 78 -3.96 -23.35 1.21
C GLU A 78 -3.60 -24.79 1.57
N ARG A 79 -2.42 -25.00 2.15
CA ARG A 79 -1.99 -26.34 2.58
C ARG A 79 -2.93 -26.93 3.63
N LEU A 80 -3.34 -26.14 4.63
CA LEU A 80 -4.28 -26.58 5.66
C LEU A 80 -5.64 -26.94 5.07
N LEU A 81 -6.19 -26.09 4.19
CA LEU A 81 -7.46 -26.34 3.53
C LEU A 81 -7.41 -27.61 2.66
N ARG A 82 -6.35 -27.77 1.86
CA ARG A 82 -6.14 -28.99 1.06
C ARG A 82 -6.04 -30.23 1.95
N GLN A 83 -5.28 -30.16 3.04
CA GLN A 83 -5.14 -31.28 3.97
C GLN A 83 -6.46 -31.67 4.64
N GLN A 84 -7.28 -30.71 5.06
CA GLN A 84 -8.54 -31.01 5.75
C GLN A 84 -9.64 -31.45 4.77
N LEU A 85 -9.75 -30.80 3.61
CA LEU A 85 -10.81 -31.07 2.64
C LEU A 85 -10.55 -32.31 1.79
N LEU A 86 -9.28 -32.60 1.45
CA LEU A 86 -8.94 -33.78 0.64
C LEU A 86 -8.78 -35.05 1.48
N ARG A 87 -8.63 -34.95 2.80
CA ARG A 87 -8.50 -36.13 3.69
C ARG A 87 -9.83 -36.82 3.98
N GLN A 88 -10.96 -36.15 3.73
CA GLN A 88 -12.30 -36.74 3.91
C GLN A 88 -12.90 -37.33 2.62
N ARG A 89 -12.14 -37.41 1.52
CA ARG A 89 -12.55 -38.10 0.30
C ARG A 89 -11.92 -39.48 0.19
#